data_AF-A0A4Q5PF19-F1
#
_entry.id   AF-A0A4Q5PF19-F1
#
_cell.length_a   1.000
_cell.length_b   1.000
_cell.length_c   1.000
_cell.angle_alpha   90.00
_cell.angle_beta   90.00
_cell.angle_gamma   90.00
#
_symmetry.space_group_name_H-M   'P 1'
#
loop_
_entity.id
_entity.type
_entity.pdbx_description
1 polymer ?
#
loop_
_entity_poly.entity_id
_entity_poly.type
_entity_poly.pdbx_seq_one_letter_code
_entity_poly.pdbx_strand_id
1 'polypeptide(L)'
;LSLTGFVGILETKIVLAKEAYQNTTKSTLKDRDYWYKLLYKIANPVISNLATGTLVKNMPLVTSPTFDSRSPKVSYLEAVGRTYAGIAPWLALPDDNTEEGRLRKKMKTEAIIGLNNCFADNSSDQLVFTKDYQPIVDAAYLAQSFLRAPKALWQPLKPQTKQAIVNSFKSLRNRKPFKSNWLLFGSITEAFLLSIGEDVDKERLNEGIIKLNEWYKGDGWYGDGPNLAFDYYNSFVIHPMMVDTLAVLLKHKLL
;
A
#
# COMPACT_ATOMS: atom_id res chain seq x y z
N LEU A 1 -20.72 -20.45 60.75
CA LEU A 1 -20.44 -21.93 60.73
C LEU A 1 -21.50 -22.53 59.81
N SER A 2 -21.24 -23.14 58.65
CA SER A 2 -20.12 -23.93 58.12
C SER A 2 -19.71 -23.45 56.71
N LEU A 3 -18.43 -23.36 56.29
CA LEU A 3 -17.41 -24.40 56.09
C LEU A 3 -17.87 -25.53 55.15
N THR A 4 -17.62 -25.38 53.85
CA THR A 4 -16.82 -26.28 52.97
C THR A 4 -17.30 -26.25 51.51
N GLY A 5 -16.43 -25.79 50.63
CA GLY A 5 -16.55 -25.93 49.18
C GLY A 5 -15.14 -25.82 48.60
N PHE A 6 -14.51 -26.98 48.41
CA PHE A 6 -13.12 -27.14 47.99
C PHE A 6 -12.79 -26.30 46.74
N VAL A 7 -11.84 -25.38 46.85
CA VAL A 7 -11.12 -24.82 45.70
C VAL A 7 -10.15 -25.90 45.23
N GLY A 8 -10.59 -26.69 44.24
CA GLY A 8 -9.69 -27.52 43.45
C GLY A 8 -8.81 -26.61 42.62
N ILE A 9 -7.56 -26.42 43.03
CA ILE A 9 -6.52 -25.82 42.19
C ILE A 9 -6.25 -26.83 41.07
N LEU A 10 -6.97 -26.70 39.96
CA LEU A 10 -6.52 -27.26 38.69
C LEU A 10 -5.29 -26.46 38.29
N GLU A 11 -4.11 -27.02 38.54
CA GLU A 11 -2.90 -26.59 37.83
C GLU A 11 -3.24 -26.62 36.34
N THR A 12 -3.31 -25.44 35.75
CA THR A 12 -3.42 -25.30 34.30
C THR A 12 -2.11 -25.82 33.75
N LYS A 13 -2.08 -27.13 33.43
CA LYS A 13 -1.03 -27.66 32.57
C LYS A 13 -1.15 -26.88 31.29
N ILE A 14 -0.25 -25.93 31.14
CA ILE A 14 0.00 -25.20 29.92
C ILE A 14 0.11 -26.25 28.81
N VAL A 15 -0.95 -26.39 28.00
CA VAL A 15 -0.91 -27.13 26.74
C VAL A 15 -0.21 -26.20 25.75
N LEU A 16 1.08 -25.94 26.00
CA LEU A 16 1.97 -25.54 24.93
C LEU A 16 2.26 -26.83 24.20
N ALA A 17 1.77 -26.93 22.96
CA ALA A 17 2.33 -27.87 22.02
C ALA A 17 3.85 -27.69 22.07
N LYS A 18 4.56 -28.72 22.52
CA LYS A 18 6.02 -28.74 22.52
C LYS A 18 6.40 -28.87 21.05
N GLU A 19 6.40 -27.77 20.31
CA GLU A 19 6.94 -27.74 18.97
C GLU A 19 8.39 -28.12 19.11
N ALA A 20 8.72 -29.34 18.66
CA ALA A 20 10.08 -29.72 18.39
C ALA A 20 10.53 -28.87 17.20
N TYR A 21 10.90 -27.61 17.47
CA TYR A 21 11.53 -26.75 16.49
C TYR A 21 12.91 -27.35 16.21
N GLN A 22 12.96 -28.22 15.21
CA GLN A 22 14.23 -28.62 14.63
C GLN A 22 14.84 -27.35 14.07
N ASN A 23 15.85 -26.85 14.78
CA ASN A 23 16.68 -25.73 14.39
C ASN A 23 17.52 -26.18 13.18
N THR A 24 16.86 -26.40 12.04
CA THR A 24 17.54 -26.43 10.76
C THR A 24 17.92 -24.98 10.51
N THR A 25 19.17 -24.64 10.81
CA THR A 25 19.82 -23.46 10.27
C THR A 25 19.90 -23.64 8.75
N LYS A 26 18.75 -23.58 8.07
CA LYS A 26 18.70 -23.26 6.64
C LYS A 26 19.36 -21.90 6.52
N SER A 27 20.40 -21.86 5.70
CA SER A 27 21.20 -20.67 5.44
C SER A 27 20.29 -19.48 5.13
N THR A 28 20.22 -18.52 6.05
CA THR A 28 19.45 -17.27 5.93
C THR A 28 19.85 -16.48 4.67
N LEU A 29 21.08 -16.65 4.20
CA LEU A 29 21.58 -16.10 2.94
C LEU A 29 20.81 -16.65 1.73
N LYS A 30 20.46 -17.94 1.70
CA LYS A 30 19.67 -18.52 0.60
C LYS A 30 18.25 -17.98 0.56
N ASP A 31 17.63 -17.78 1.73
CA ASP A 31 16.28 -17.23 1.82
C ASP A 31 16.27 -15.76 1.41
N ARG A 32 17.23 -14.96 1.88
CA ARG A 32 17.35 -13.54 1.49
C ARG A 32 17.54 -13.40 -0.03
N ASP A 33 18.44 -14.18 -0.61
CA ASP A 33 18.68 -14.22 -2.05
C ASP A 33 17.42 -14.55 -2.84
N TYR A 34 16.70 -15.58 -2.39
CA TYR A 34 15.44 -15.97 -3.01
C TYR A 34 14.42 -14.83 -2.99
N TRP A 35 14.22 -14.19 -1.83
CA TRP A 35 13.19 -13.16 -1.67
C TRP A 35 13.46 -11.89 -2.48
N TYR A 36 14.69 -11.34 -2.46
CA TYR A 36 14.95 -10.14 -3.24
C TYR A 36 14.94 -10.43 -4.75
N LYS A 37 15.39 -11.62 -5.17
CA LYS A 37 15.34 -12.03 -6.58
C LYS A 37 13.90 -12.22 -7.05
N LEU A 38 13.04 -12.80 -6.21
CA LEU A 38 11.61 -12.94 -6.51
C LEU A 38 10.92 -11.56 -6.57
N LEU A 39 11.18 -10.68 -5.61
CA LEU A 39 10.68 -9.30 -5.62
C LEU A 39 11.11 -8.58 -6.90
N TYR A 40 12.40 -8.68 -7.26
CA TYR A 40 12.91 -8.08 -8.49
C TYR A 40 12.22 -8.66 -9.72
N LYS A 41 12.07 -9.98 -9.81
CA LYS A 41 11.40 -10.66 -10.94
C LYS A 41 9.95 -10.19 -11.14
N ILE A 42 9.21 -9.98 -10.04
CA ILE A 42 7.81 -9.55 -10.08
C ILE A 42 7.71 -8.06 -10.42
N ALA A 43 8.49 -7.21 -9.74
CA ALA A 43 8.34 -5.76 -9.83
C ALA A 43 9.04 -5.16 -11.06
N ASN A 44 10.20 -5.69 -11.46
CA ASN A 44 11.03 -5.10 -12.51
C ASN A 44 10.29 -4.88 -13.83
N PRO A 45 9.45 -5.81 -14.34
CA PRO A 45 8.70 -5.56 -15.57
C PRO A 45 7.83 -4.30 -15.53
N VAL A 46 7.20 -3.98 -14.40
CA VAL A 46 6.41 -2.74 -14.26
C VAL A 46 7.35 -1.53 -14.22
N ILE A 47 8.39 -1.59 -13.39
CA ILE A 47 9.30 -0.45 -13.18
C ILE A 47 10.11 -0.12 -14.43
N SER A 48 10.74 -1.11 -15.06
CA SER A 48 11.60 -0.89 -16.21
C SER A 48 10.81 -0.42 -17.43
N ASN A 49 9.61 -0.97 -17.67
CA ASN A 49 8.78 -0.52 -18.78
C ASN A 49 8.25 0.90 -18.57
N LEU A 50 7.85 1.25 -17.35
CA LEU A 50 7.44 2.62 -17.03
C LEU A 50 8.62 3.60 -17.23
N ALA A 51 9.83 3.19 -16.83
CA ALA A 51 11.05 3.98 -17.03
C ALA A 51 11.40 4.20 -18.51
N THR A 52 11.02 3.28 -19.41
CA THR A 52 11.24 3.41 -20.85
C THR A 52 10.03 3.93 -21.63
N GLY A 53 8.90 4.23 -20.96
CA GLY A 53 7.68 4.72 -21.62
C GLY A 53 6.96 3.64 -22.45
N THR A 54 7.12 2.37 -22.08
CA THR A 54 6.60 1.20 -22.80
C THR A 54 5.70 0.30 -21.95
N LEU A 55 5.21 0.75 -20.78
CA LEU A 55 4.33 -0.06 -19.94
C LEU A 55 3.05 -0.44 -20.67
N VAL A 56 2.34 0.53 -21.25
CA VAL A 56 1.09 0.29 -21.99
C VAL A 56 1.33 -0.61 -23.21
N LYS A 57 2.49 -0.44 -23.87
CA LYS A 57 2.86 -1.26 -25.02
C LYS A 57 3.12 -2.72 -24.64
N ASN A 58 3.79 -2.96 -23.52
CA ASN A 58 4.32 -4.28 -23.16
C ASN A 58 3.51 -5.01 -22.08
N MET A 59 2.48 -4.37 -21.51
CA MET A 59 1.54 -4.98 -20.56
C MET A 59 0.17 -5.15 -21.24
N PRO A 60 -0.05 -6.24 -21.99
CA PRO A 60 -1.33 -6.47 -22.65
C PRO A 60 -2.46 -6.61 -21.63
N LEU A 61 -3.58 -5.94 -21.89
CA LEU A 61 -4.77 -6.02 -21.04
C LEU A 61 -5.59 -7.26 -21.42
N VAL A 62 -5.86 -8.09 -20.42
CA VAL A 62 -6.76 -9.23 -20.52
C VAL A 62 -7.86 -9.04 -19.49
N THR A 63 -9.11 -9.07 -19.94
CA THR A 63 -10.29 -8.93 -19.07
C THR A 63 -11.04 -10.25 -18.96
N SER A 64 -11.66 -10.49 -17.80
CA SER A 64 -12.61 -11.60 -17.63
C SER A 64 -13.79 -11.48 -18.61
N PRO A 65 -14.40 -12.60 -19.06
CA PRO A 65 -15.68 -12.56 -19.76
C PRO A 65 -16.79 -11.81 -19.01
N THR A 66 -16.69 -11.70 -17.69
CA THR A 66 -17.66 -11.04 -16.79
C THR A 66 -17.20 -9.65 -16.30
N PHE A 67 -16.31 -8.98 -17.04
CA PHE A 67 -15.71 -7.71 -16.63
C PHE A 67 -16.73 -6.57 -16.47
N ASP A 68 -16.53 -5.73 -15.45
CA ASP A 68 -17.46 -4.75 -14.88
C ASP A 68 -17.55 -3.42 -15.65
N SER A 69 -17.32 -3.43 -16.97
CA SER A 69 -17.48 -2.32 -17.93
C SER A 69 -16.63 -1.05 -17.74
N ARG A 70 -15.89 -0.92 -16.63
CA ARG A 70 -14.96 0.21 -16.38
C ARG A 70 -13.88 0.29 -17.45
N SER A 71 -13.20 1.44 -17.58
CA SER A 71 -12.12 1.53 -18.58
C SER A 71 -11.00 0.54 -18.27
N PRO A 72 -10.61 -0.36 -19.19
CA PRO A 72 -9.46 -1.25 -18.97
C PRO A 72 -8.14 -0.50 -18.71
N LYS A 73 -8.08 0.79 -19.05
CA LYS A 73 -6.92 1.65 -18.80
C LYS A 73 -6.65 1.88 -17.31
N VAL A 74 -7.62 1.68 -16.42
CA VAL A 74 -7.37 1.81 -14.96
C VAL A 74 -6.36 0.78 -14.45
N SER A 75 -6.22 -0.37 -15.14
CA SER A 75 -5.29 -1.43 -14.76
C SER A 75 -3.82 -1.00 -14.75
N TYR A 76 -3.44 0.03 -15.51
CA TYR A 76 -2.06 0.53 -15.49
C TYR A 76 -1.76 1.29 -14.18
N LEU A 77 -2.72 2.06 -13.68
CA LEU A 77 -2.57 2.71 -12.36
C LEU A 77 -2.55 1.65 -11.26
N GLU A 78 -3.38 0.60 -11.37
CA GLU A 78 -3.35 -0.55 -10.46
C GLU A 78 -1.97 -1.20 -10.42
N ALA A 79 -1.41 -1.54 -11.59
CA ALA A 79 -0.10 -2.15 -11.71
C ALA A 79 1.00 -1.27 -11.09
N VAL A 80 0.99 0.04 -11.40
CA VAL A 80 1.98 0.99 -10.86
C VAL A 80 1.80 1.18 -9.36
N GLY A 81 0.61 1.60 -8.90
CA GLY A 81 0.34 1.91 -7.50
C GLY A 81 0.69 0.75 -6.57
N ARG A 82 0.19 -0.45 -6.87
CA ARG A 82 0.41 -1.64 -6.03
C ARG A 82 1.86 -2.12 -6.05
N THR A 83 2.52 -2.08 -7.21
CA THR A 83 3.95 -2.45 -7.29
C THR A 83 4.80 -1.49 -6.46
N TYR A 84 4.59 -0.17 -6.60
CA TYR A 84 5.36 0.83 -5.86
C TYR A 84 5.11 0.74 -4.35
N ALA A 85 3.87 0.54 -3.92
CA ALA A 85 3.57 0.33 -2.50
C ALA A 85 4.30 -0.88 -1.91
N GLY A 86 4.35 -1.99 -2.66
CA GLY A 86 5.00 -3.22 -2.22
C GLY A 86 6.52 -3.12 -2.14
N ILE A 87 7.16 -2.41 -3.06
CA ILE A 87 8.63 -2.28 -3.09
C ILE A 87 9.17 -1.08 -2.29
N ALA A 88 8.32 -0.13 -1.88
CA ALA A 88 8.75 1.10 -1.21
C ALA A 88 9.68 0.85 0.01
N PRO A 89 9.35 -0.03 0.96
CA PRO A 89 10.24 -0.31 2.09
C PRO A 89 11.60 -0.87 1.65
N TRP A 90 11.61 -1.73 0.62
CA TRP A 90 12.85 -2.27 0.08
C TRP A 90 13.71 -1.17 -0.56
N LEU A 91 13.11 -0.29 -1.38
CA LEU A 91 13.81 0.83 -2.02
C LEU A 91 14.32 1.89 -1.03
N ALA A 92 13.73 1.98 0.16
CA ALA A 92 14.15 2.91 1.21
C ALA A 92 15.45 2.48 1.93
N LEU A 93 15.88 1.24 1.77
CA LEU A 93 17.11 0.74 2.38
C LEU A 93 18.35 1.45 1.81
N PRO A 94 19.43 1.64 2.61
CA PRO A 94 20.67 2.25 2.15
C PRO A 94 21.26 1.53 0.93
N ASP A 95 21.96 2.25 0.06
CA ASP A 95 22.71 1.61 -1.02
C ASP A 95 23.95 0.91 -0.47
N ASP A 96 24.28 -0.24 -1.04
CA ASP A 96 25.47 -1.02 -0.73
C ASP A 96 26.02 -1.70 -2.01
N ASN A 97 27.18 -2.34 -1.89
CA ASN A 97 27.89 -2.95 -3.02
C ASN A 97 27.56 -4.43 -3.25
N THR A 98 26.56 -4.99 -2.56
CA THR A 98 26.10 -6.36 -2.78
C THR A 98 25.35 -6.47 -4.11
N GLU A 99 25.06 -7.70 -4.56
CA GLU A 99 24.20 -7.93 -5.72
C GLU A 99 22.80 -7.32 -5.50
N GLU A 100 22.19 -7.56 -4.32
CA GLU A 100 20.91 -6.96 -3.93
C GLU A 100 20.97 -5.43 -3.96
N GLY A 101 22.01 -4.83 -3.37
CA GLY A 101 22.19 -3.38 -3.32
C GLY A 101 22.28 -2.73 -4.70
N ARG A 102 22.99 -3.38 -5.64
CA ARG A 102 23.08 -2.91 -7.03
C ARG A 102 21.74 -2.98 -7.76
N LEU A 103 21.00 -4.09 -7.61
CA LEU A 103 19.66 -4.24 -8.19
C LEU A 103 18.66 -3.25 -7.59
N ARG A 104 18.71 -3.06 -6.27
CA ARG A 104 17.90 -2.06 -5.56
C ARG A 104 18.18 -0.66 -6.07
N LYS A 105 19.46 -0.27 -6.16
CA LYS A 105 19.87 1.06 -6.65
C LYS A 105 19.39 1.30 -8.09
N LYS A 106 19.53 0.29 -8.95
CA LYS A 106 19.01 0.33 -10.33
C LYS A 106 17.49 0.56 -10.33
N MET A 107 16.73 -0.29 -9.64
CA MET A 107 15.27 -0.20 -9.60
C MET A 107 14.79 1.12 -8.99
N LYS A 108 15.47 1.63 -7.95
CA LYS A 108 15.18 2.95 -7.35
C LYS A 108 15.32 4.08 -8.37
N THR A 109 16.37 4.02 -9.21
CA THR A 109 16.61 5.00 -10.27
C THR A 109 15.55 4.91 -11.35
N GLU A 110 15.26 3.70 -11.83
CA GLU A 110 14.23 3.44 -12.84
C GLU A 110 12.83 3.84 -12.33
N ALA A 111 12.53 3.62 -11.05
CA ALA A 111 11.27 4.03 -10.44
C ALA A 111 11.05 5.54 -10.51
N ILE A 112 12.08 6.34 -10.20
CA ILE A 112 12.00 7.80 -10.33
C ILE A 112 11.85 8.22 -11.79
N ILE A 113 12.57 7.59 -12.73
CA ILE A 113 12.43 7.87 -14.16
C ILE A 113 11.00 7.55 -14.62
N GLY A 114 10.49 6.37 -14.26
CA GLY A 114 9.15 5.91 -14.65
C GLY A 114 8.04 6.82 -14.12
N LEU A 115 8.09 7.21 -12.84
CA LEU A 115 7.13 8.17 -12.29
C LEU A 115 7.20 9.53 -12.99
N ASN A 116 8.40 10.04 -13.29
CA ASN A 116 8.52 11.28 -14.05
C ASN A 116 7.93 11.14 -15.47
N ASN A 117 8.08 9.98 -16.10
CA ASN A 117 7.60 9.74 -17.46
C ASN A 117 6.08 9.57 -17.53
N CYS A 118 5.45 8.81 -16.63
CA CYS A 118 4.01 8.53 -16.70
C CYS A 118 3.14 9.73 -16.28
N PHE A 119 3.72 10.71 -15.59
CA PHE A 119 3.09 11.99 -15.27
C PHE A 119 3.53 13.14 -16.18
N ALA A 120 4.38 12.89 -17.18
CA ALA A 120 4.73 13.89 -18.18
C ALA A 120 3.57 14.14 -19.15
N ASP A 121 3.50 15.36 -19.69
CA ASP A 121 2.52 15.71 -20.71
C ASP A 121 2.66 14.80 -21.93
N ASN A 122 1.53 14.33 -22.48
CA ASN A 122 1.46 13.45 -23.65
C ASN A 122 2.22 12.11 -23.52
N SER A 123 2.45 11.64 -22.29
CA SER A 123 3.06 10.33 -22.05
C SER A 123 2.24 9.20 -22.69
N SER A 124 2.92 8.28 -23.38
CA SER A 124 2.32 7.03 -23.86
C SER A 124 1.83 6.13 -22.72
N ASP A 125 2.40 6.30 -21.53
CA ASP A 125 2.07 5.55 -20.31
C ASP A 125 1.28 6.40 -19.31
N GLN A 126 0.55 7.41 -19.76
CA GLN A 126 -0.23 8.28 -18.89
C GLN A 126 -1.27 7.47 -18.07
N LEU A 127 -1.22 7.65 -16.74
CA LEU A 127 -2.13 6.98 -15.81
C LEU A 127 -3.46 7.73 -15.67
N VAL A 128 -4.56 6.99 -15.48
CA VAL A 128 -5.92 7.54 -15.47
C VAL A 128 -6.46 7.68 -14.04
N PHE A 129 -6.84 8.90 -13.65
CA PHE A 129 -7.38 9.21 -12.31
C PHE A 129 -8.80 9.78 -12.30
N THR A 130 -9.28 10.36 -13.40
CA THR A 130 -10.46 11.27 -13.37
C THR A 130 -11.81 10.57 -13.51
N LYS A 131 -11.84 9.34 -14.00
CA LYS A 131 -13.05 8.51 -14.21
C LYS A 131 -12.93 7.20 -13.43
N ASP A 132 -14.04 6.47 -13.33
CA ASP A 132 -14.16 5.18 -12.64
C ASP A 132 -13.87 5.23 -11.13
N TYR A 133 -14.35 4.25 -10.38
CA TYR A 133 -14.13 4.15 -8.93
C TYR A 133 -12.75 3.56 -8.57
N GLN A 134 -12.25 2.66 -9.40
CA GLN A 134 -10.99 1.93 -9.18
C GLN A 134 -9.77 2.83 -8.91
N PRO A 135 -9.57 3.98 -9.58
CA PRO A 135 -8.44 4.86 -9.27
C PRO A 135 -8.41 5.43 -7.86
N ILE A 136 -9.52 5.42 -7.10
CA ILE A 136 -9.50 5.76 -5.66
C ILE A 136 -8.60 4.78 -4.91
N VAL A 137 -8.75 3.49 -5.21
CA VAL A 137 -7.99 2.39 -4.58
C VAL A 137 -6.52 2.48 -4.99
N ASP A 138 -6.25 2.61 -6.29
CA ASP A 138 -4.88 2.47 -6.78
C ASP A 138 -4.03 3.72 -6.51
N ALA A 139 -4.65 4.90 -6.46
CA ALA A 139 -3.99 6.11 -5.98
C ALA A 139 -3.60 6.02 -4.50
N ALA A 140 -4.40 5.33 -3.67
CA ALA A 140 -4.08 5.13 -2.26
C ALA A 140 -2.80 4.30 -2.07
N TYR A 141 -2.60 3.25 -2.88
CA TYR A 141 -1.33 2.51 -2.87
C TYR A 141 -0.15 3.37 -3.33
N LEU A 142 -0.33 4.19 -4.37
CA LEU A 142 0.71 5.11 -4.81
C LEU A 142 1.05 6.14 -3.71
N ALA A 143 0.04 6.73 -3.06
CA ALA A 143 0.21 7.62 -1.90
C ALA A 143 0.97 6.93 -0.75
N GLN A 144 0.60 5.69 -0.43
CA GLN A 144 1.27 4.89 0.59
C GLN A 144 2.75 4.63 0.27
N SER A 145 3.09 4.44 -1.01
CA SER A 145 4.49 4.30 -1.43
C SER A 145 5.33 5.54 -1.09
N PHE A 146 4.76 6.73 -1.27
CA PHE A 146 5.42 7.99 -0.95
C PHE A 146 5.54 8.24 0.55
N LEU A 147 4.53 7.84 1.33
CA LEU A 147 4.58 7.90 2.79
C LEU A 147 5.66 6.97 3.37
N ARG A 148 5.81 5.76 2.81
CA ARG A 148 6.76 4.75 3.31
C ARG A 148 8.20 4.99 2.88
N ALA A 149 8.42 5.56 1.69
CA ALA A 149 9.76 5.78 1.16
C ALA A 149 9.95 7.21 0.63
N PRO A 150 9.70 8.27 1.43
CA PRO A 150 9.65 9.64 0.95
C PRO A 150 10.99 10.09 0.34
N LYS A 151 12.12 9.69 0.92
CA LYS A 151 13.46 10.00 0.42
C LYS A 151 13.79 9.30 -0.91
N ALA A 152 13.24 8.10 -1.13
CA ALA A 152 13.55 7.28 -2.30
C ALA A 152 12.58 7.52 -3.46
N LEU A 153 11.30 7.81 -3.17
CA LEU A 153 10.22 7.84 -4.16
C LEU A 153 9.52 9.18 -4.34
N TRP A 154 9.52 10.07 -3.34
CA TRP A 154 8.84 11.37 -3.44
C TRP A 154 9.80 12.52 -3.66
N GLN A 155 10.76 12.71 -2.74
CA GLN A 155 11.69 13.83 -2.75
C GLN A 155 12.46 13.98 -4.08
N PRO A 156 12.94 12.90 -4.74
CA PRO A 156 13.69 13.01 -5.98
C PRO A 156 12.85 13.32 -7.23
N LEU A 157 11.52 13.31 -7.14
CA LEU A 157 10.65 13.59 -8.30
C LEU A 157 10.80 15.05 -8.75
N LYS A 158 10.63 15.26 -10.06
CA LYS A 158 10.61 16.60 -10.66
C LYS A 158 9.45 17.42 -10.08
N PRO A 159 9.59 18.75 -9.92
CA PRO A 159 8.51 19.60 -9.41
C PRO A 159 7.20 19.46 -10.22
N GLN A 160 7.29 19.40 -11.55
CA GLN A 160 6.11 19.24 -12.41
C GLN A 160 5.40 17.90 -12.16
N THR A 161 6.17 16.82 -11.99
CA THR A 161 5.63 15.49 -11.65
C THR A 161 4.95 15.50 -10.30
N LYS A 162 5.53 16.15 -9.28
CA LYS A 162 4.89 16.31 -7.96
C LYS A 162 3.55 17.04 -8.08
N GLN A 163 3.50 18.13 -8.84
CA GLN A 163 2.27 18.89 -9.06
C GLN A 163 1.21 18.04 -9.80
N ALA A 164 1.62 17.29 -10.83
CA ALA A 164 0.72 16.41 -11.57
C ALA A 164 0.13 15.30 -10.67
N ILE A 165 0.94 14.71 -9.79
CA ILE A 165 0.48 13.74 -8.78
C ILE A 165 -0.54 14.38 -7.83
N VAL A 166 -0.24 15.57 -7.29
CA VAL A 166 -1.15 16.30 -6.39
C VAL A 166 -2.49 16.58 -7.09
N ASN A 167 -2.45 17.08 -8.33
CA ASN A 167 -3.66 17.35 -9.11
C ASN A 167 -4.46 16.07 -9.38
N SER A 168 -3.79 14.98 -9.74
CA SER A 168 -4.41 13.67 -9.93
C SER A 168 -5.09 13.16 -8.67
N PHE A 169 -4.44 13.28 -7.50
CA PHE A 169 -5.03 12.86 -6.23
C PHE A 169 -6.23 13.73 -5.85
N LYS A 170 -6.13 15.06 -5.98
CA LYS A 170 -7.25 15.98 -5.74
C LYS A 170 -8.42 15.74 -6.71
N SER A 171 -8.16 15.29 -7.95
CA SER A 171 -9.21 14.97 -8.92
C SER A 171 -10.14 13.82 -8.48
N LEU A 172 -9.67 12.96 -7.57
CA LEU A 172 -10.45 11.85 -7.02
C LEU A 172 -11.58 12.31 -6.10
N ARG A 173 -11.59 13.57 -5.67
CA ARG A 173 -12.61 14.13 -4.76
C ARG A 173 -13.99 14.25 -5.43
N ASN A 174 -14.08 14.11 -6.75
CA ASN A 174 -15.35 14.16 -7.50
C ASN A 174 -16.28 12.96 -7.26
N ARG A 175 -15.88 11.97 -6.46
CA ARG A 175 -16.63 10.74 -6.21
C ARG A 175 -16.36 10.23 -4.80
N LYS A 176 -17.38 9.71 -4.14
CA LYS A 176 -17.26 9.22 -2.75
C LYS A 176 -16.81 7.75 -2.74
N PRO A 177 -15.84 7.35 -1.90
CA PRO A 177 -15.53 5.94 -1.72
C PRO A 177 -16.74 5.18 -1.17
N PHE A 178 -16.84 3.88 -1.45
CA PHE A 178 -17.89 3.04 -0.87
C PHE A 178 -17.72 2.93 0.66
N LYS A 179 -18.83 2.69 1.38
CA LYS A 179 -18.84 2.54 2.85
C LYS A 179 -18.28 1.16 3.27
N SER A 180 -17.00 0.98 3.06
CA SER A 180 -16.21 -0.21 3.38
C SER A 180 -14.76 0.20 3.65
N ASN A 181 -13.79 -0.71 3.54
CA ASN A 181 -12.36 -0.39 3.54
C ASN A 181 -11.99 0.74 2.54
N TRP A 182 -12.84 0.99 1.55
CA TRP A 182 -12.67 2.06 0.57
C TRP A 182 -12.54 3.45 1.17
N LEU A 183 -13.13 3.69 2.34
CA LEU A 183 -12.97 4.95 3.05
C LEU A 183 -11.49 5.21 3.43
N LEU A 184 -10.74 4.16 3.80
CA LEU A 184 -9.31 4.29 4.08
C LEU A 184 -8.48 4.67 2.86
N PHE A 185 -8.87 4.23 1.65
CA PHE A 185 -8.17 4.65 0.43
C PHE A 185 -8.27 6.17 0.22
N GLY A 186 -9.45 6.75 0.52
CA GLY A 186 -9.63 8.19 0.58
C GLY A 186 -8.75 8.83 1.66
N SER A 187 -8.80 8.30 2.88
CA SER A 187 -8.08 8.85 4.03
C SER A 187 -6.57 8.88 3.84
N ILE A 188 -5.95 7.79 3.35
CA ILE A 188 -4.49 7.74 3.17
C ILE A 188 -4.01 8.65 2.03
N THR A 189 -4.83 8.83 0.98
CA THR A 189 -4.52 9.77 -0.10
C THR A 189 -4.49 11.21 0.43
N GLU A 190 -5.48 11.59 1.24
CA GLU A 190 -5.50 12.90 1.90
C GLU A 190 -4.40 13.04 2.97
N ALA A 191 -4.05 11.96 3.67
CA ALA A 191 -2.93 11.96 4.61
C ALA A 191 -1.59 12.21 3.91
N PHE A 192 -1.38 11.62 2.73
CA PHE A 192 -0.21 11.95 1.93
C PHE A 192 -0.19 13.44 1.54
N LEU A 193 -1.31 14.00 1.07
CA LEU A 193 -1.42 15.43 0.76
C LEU A 193 -1.08 16.30 1.98
N LEU A 194 -1.63 15.98 3.16
CA LEU A 194 -1.28 16.63 4.42
C LEU A 194 0.23 16.59 4.68
N SER A 195 0.86 15.43 4.49
CA SER A 195 2.26 15.19 4.81
C SER A 195 3.25 16.03 4.00
N ILE A 196 2.81 16.54 2.84
CA ILE A 196 3.60 17.38 1.94
C ILE A 196 3.18 18.86 1.98
N GLY A 197 2.23 19.23 2.86
CA GLY A 197 1.77 20.60 3.04
C GLY A 197 0.66 21.04 2.07
N GLU A 198 -0.02 20.12 1.41
CA GLU A 198 -1.14 20.43 0.51
C GLU A 198 -2.47 20.54 1.27
N ASP A 199 -3.41 21.32 0.71
CA ASP A 199 -4.78 21.40 1.21
C ASP A 199 -5.48 20.04 1.17
N VAL A 200 -6.08 19.66 2.29
CA VAL A 200 -6.79 18.39 2.48
C VAL A 200 -8.29 18.54 2.53
N ASP A 201 -8.99 17.51 2.03
CA ASP A 201 -10.39 17.28 2.34
C ASP A 201 -10.49 16.63 3.73
N LYS A 202 -10.87 17.42 4.74
CA LYS A 202 -10.92 16.98 6.13
C LYS A 202 -11.96 15.88 6.37
N GLU A 203 -13.07 15.88 5.65
CA GLU A 203 -14.09 14.84 5.81
C GLU A 203 -13.51 13.52 5.33
N ARG A 204 -12.98 13.49 4.11
CA ARG A 204 -12.36 12.30 3.52
C ARG A 204 -11.13 11.81 4.32
N LEU A 205 -10.33 12.72 4.86
CA LEU A 205 -9.18 12.38 5.71
C LEU A 205 -9.59 11.60 6.96
N ASN A 206 -10.71 11.97 7.60
CA ASN A 206 -11.11 11.43 8.89
C ASN A 206 -12.15 10.30 8.81
N GLU A 207 -12.99 10.26 7.76
CA GLU A 207 -14.13 9.33 7.68
C GLU A 207 -13.71 7.87 7.79
N GLY A 208 -12.63 7.45 7.12
CA GLY A 208 -12.14 6.08 7.17
C GLY A 208 -11.70 5.65 8.57
N ILE A 209 -10.99 6.52 9.30
CA ILE A 209 -10.54 6.23 10.66
C ILE A 209 -11.73 6.11 11.62
N ILE A 210 -12.67 7.05 11.54
CA ILE A 210 -13.87 7.07 12.38
C ILE A 210 -14.70 5.81 12.13
N LYS A 211 -14.97 5.48 10.85
CA LYS A 211 -15.80 4.34 10.48
C LYS A 211 -15.17 3.00 10.80
N LEU A 212 -13.86 2.85 10.62
CA LEU A 212 -13.20 1.62 11.04
C LEU A 212 -13.26 1.42 12.55
N ASN A 213 -13.15 2.47 13.36
CA ASN A 213 -13.32 2.36 14.80
C ASN A 213 -14.75 1.88 15.15
N GLU A 214 -15.78 2.36 14.46
CA GLU A 214 -17.16 1.85 14.60
C GLU A 214 -17.32 0.39 14.14
N TRP A 215 -16.47 -0.08 13.22
CA TRP A 215 -16.51 -1.43 12.65
C TRP A 215 -15.53 -2.40 13.30
N TYR A 216 -14.90 -2.04 14.42
CA TYR A 216 -14.04 -2.94 15.17
C TYR A 216 -14.82 -4.15 15.71
N LYS A 217 -14.28 -5.35 15.54
CA LYS A 217 -14.93 -6.63 15.87
C LYS A 217 -14.24 -7.41 17.00
N GLY A 218 -13.19 -6.85 17.61
CA GLY A 218 -12.36 -7.54 18.61
C GLY A 218 -11.16 -8.25 17.99
N ASP A 219 -10.17 -8.58 18.84
CA ASP A 219 -8.96 -9.35 18.47
C ASP A 219 -8.19 -8.81 17.26
N GLY A 220 -8.23 -7.49 17.07
CA GLY A 220 -7.55 -6.82 15.96
C GLY A 220 -8.28 -6.92 14.63
N TRP A 221 -9.51 -7.43 14.60
CA TRP A 221 -10.32 -7.52 13.38
C TRP A 221 -11.23 -6.32 13.20
N TYR A 222 -11.31 -5.84 11.97
CA TYR A 222 -12.23 -4.82 11.51
C TYR A 222 -13.16 -5.39 10.44
N GLY A 223 -14.40 -4.92 10.44
CA GLY A 223 -15.33 -5.18 9.35
C GLY A 223 -14.91 -4.47 8.06
N ASP A 224 -15.26 -5.08 6.92
CA ASP A 224 -15.17 -4.42 5.62
C ASP A 224 -16.47 -3.66 5.35
N GLY A 225 -16.67 -2.59 6.12
CA GLY A 225 -17.99 -2.02 6.35
C GLY A 225 -18.60 -2.54 7.66
N PRO A 226 -19.93 -2.44 7.82
CA PRO A 226 -20.59 -2.84 9.08
C PRO A 226 -20.47 -4.34 9.40
N ASN A 227 -20.25 -5.17 8.38
CA ASN A 227 -20.14 -6.63 8.51
C ASN A 227 -18.68 -7.09 8.46
N LEU A 228 -18.38 -8.21 9.12
CA LEU A 228 -17.07 -8.83 9.03
C LEU A 228 -16.91 -9.54 7.68
N ALA A 229 -15.82 -9.23 6.98
CA ALA A 229 -15.26 -10.06 5.92
C ALA A 229 -13.96 -10.67 6.46
N PHE A 230 -13.93 -11.99 6.63
CA PHE A 230 -12.77 -12.69 7.17
C PHE A 230 -11.81 -13.10 6.05
N ASP A 231 -11.04 -12.12 5.58
CA ASP A 231 -10.07 -12.28 4.51
C ASP A 231 -8.78 -11.51 4.80
N TYR A 232 -7.90 -11.39 3.80
CA TYR A 232 -6.60 -10.74 3.94
C TYR A 232 -6.65 -9.20 3.93
N TYR A 233 -7.80 -8.55 3.76
CA TYR A 233 -7.85 -7.08 3.74
C TYR A 233 -7.49 -6.47 5.09
N ASN A 234 -7.75 -7.17 6.20
CA ASN A 234 -7.31 -6.70 7.50
C ASN A 234 -5.78 -6.51 7.54
N SER A 235 -5.02 -7.50 7.09
CA SER A 235 -3.56 -7.48 7.13
C SER A 235 -2.91 -6.68 6.00
N PHE A 236 -3.53 -6.65 4.81
CA PHE A 236 -2.93 -6.03 3.62
C PHE A 236 -3.39 -4.57 3.39
N VAL A 237 -4.60 -4.20 3.82
CA VAL A 237 -5.20 -2.87 3.56
C VAL A 237 -5.47 -2.12 4.86
N ILE A 238 -6.33 -2.67 5.72
CA ILE A 238 -6.90 -1.95 6.85
C ILE A 238 -5.81 -1.55 7.85
N HIS A 239 -5.11 -2.52 8.44
CA HIS A 239 -4.06 -2.22 9.42
C HIS A 239 -2.96 -1.33 8.81
N PRO A 240 -2.37 -1.65 7.65
CA PRO A 240 -1.28 -0.85 7.14
C PRO A 240 -1.69 0.58 6.77
N MET A 241 -2.84 0.77 6.11
CA MET A 241 -3.28 2.11 5.72
C MET A 241 -3.78 2.95 6.90
N MET A 242 -4.43 2.31 7.87
CA MET A 242 -4.84 2.98 9.11
C MET A 242 -3.62 3.45 9.90
N VAL A 243 -2.62 2.60 10.09
CA VAL A 243 -1.37 2.96 10.79
C VAL A 243 -0.65 4.11 10.09
N ASP A 244 -0.47 4.02 8.77
CA ASP A 244 0.20 5.06 7.99
C ASP A 244 -0.57 6.40 8.04
N THR A 245 -1.91 6.36 8.00
CA THR A 245 -2.76 7.55 8.13
C THR A 245 -2.66 8.18 9.52
N LEU A 246 -2.83 7.37 10.58
CA LEU A 246 -2.74 7.84 11.97
C LEU A 246 -1.36 8.41 12.29
N ALA A 247 -0.28 7.83 11.76
CA ALA A 247 1.08 8.34 11.94
C ALA A 247 1.23 9.77 11.38
N VAL A 248 0.61 10.05 10.22
CA VAL A 248 0.61 11.41 9.65
C VAL A 248 -0.22 12.36 10.52
N LEU A 249 -1.42 11.95 10.94
CA LEU A 249 -2.28 12.79 11.80
C LEU A 249 -1.60 13.13 13.12
N LEU A 250 -0.93 12.15 13.75
CA LEU A 250 -0.16 12.33 14.98
C LEU A 250 0.96 13.37 14.78
N LYS A 251 1.72 13.26 13.68
CA LYS A 251 2.81 14.20 13.34
C LYS A 251 2.30 15.64 13.19
N HIS A 252 1.05 15.82 12.76
CA HIS A 252 0.41 17.14 12.58
C HIS A 252 -0.45 17.56 13.78
N LYS A 253 -0.49 16.78 14.87
CA LYS A 253 -1.30 17.05 16.08
C LYS A 253 -2.80 17.15 15.77
N LEU A 254 -3.31 16.24 14.95
CA LEU A 254 -4.72 16.15 14.54
C LEU A 254 -5.46 14.93 15.13
N LEU A 255 -4.89 14.29 16.14
CA LEU A 255 -5.50 13.21 16.92
C LEU A 255 -5.90 13.70 18.31
#